data_AF-A0A1Z4KWC5-F1
#
_entry.id   AF-A0A1Z4KWC5-F1
#
_cell.length_a   1.000
_cell.length_b   1.000
_cell.length_c   1.000
_cell.angle_alpha   90.00
_cell.angle_beta   90.00
_cell.angle_gamma   90.00
#
_symmetry.space_group_name_H-M   'P 1'
#
loop_
_entity.id
_entity.type
_entity.pdbx_description
1 polymer ?
#
loop_
_entity_poly.entity_id
_entity_poly.type
_entity_poly.pdbx_seq_one_letter_code
_entity_poly.pdbx_strand_id
1 'polypeptide(L)'
;MSYAIARLKKLKRGNISGSASHTARERETPNADPTQKNIRFIGSLNPDERLEDLVLAKIAEHEQRRKIRTDAVYCVELLLSASPSYFRPDCPTNAGYYDPQKLDDWVEATHQWLADEYGDRIVRAELHLDEATPHIHAYFVPIDDQGQLRCNHFFDGRQKIHAFQDSYYNTMHLIGLERGIRGSKAKHQDIKDFYRIVEEGTDLEVDELSAAQLKAKAADRDRATARKQEMEATAKALALENEQLRRRIEQLRLKSEWSTDLALDDVAWELGLWRKSNEWVGKNHIINIDGSKFTDIAPGSQFQGDGALDLVKHINKCDQSAAILWLGERFGKAGAQRAAIAHARKVAVDIIQTQSAPQFTPPVEDKTNWSAVERYLTQTRGIPSDCVQMLHSQGIVYADSKANAVFLMRNQEGKTQGAFLQGTVNAFSGYELGTHRRDSWFYFHLGGKATDKSSKALLCQSPIETISVAMLEYFDKGMPPKRTVFMAIDDPKALPVEQLQNVPHVNVAFTHTSMTRAIKQLLPQSKLVKCETGDWNSQLVNFSRQLQQQRSQQNNEELEL
;
A
#
# COMPACT_ATOMS: atom_id res chain seq x y z
N MET A 1 -5.82 -13.57 -14.91
CA MET A 1 -5.92 -14.70 -13.96
C MET A 1 -6.81 -15.74 -14.58
N SER A 2 -6.45 -17.01 -14.45
CA SER A 2 -7.23 -18.12 -14.99
C SER A 2 -7.84 -18.91 -13.84
N TYR A 3 -9.15 -19.14 -13.89
CA TYR A 3 -9.89 -19.84 -12.85
C TYR A 3 -10.25 -21.26 -13.27
N ALA A 4 -10.26 -22.17 -12.29
CA ALA A 4 -10.87 -23.48 -12.41
C ALA A 4 -12.41 -23.34 -12.39
N ILE A 5 -13.09 -23.98 -13.35
CA ILE A 5 -14.54 -23.90 -13.49
C ILE A 5 -15.10 -25.32 -13.31
N ALA A 6 -15.85 -25.53 -12.24
CA ALA A 6 -16.61 -26.75 -12.03
C ALA A 6 -18.07 -26.42 -11.73
N ARG A 7 -18.99 -27.16 -12.35
CA ARG A 7 -20.42 -27.00 -12.10
C ARG A 7 -21.10 -28.36 -12.16
N LEU A 8 -22.16 -28.52 -11.38
CA LEU A 8 -23.03 -29.68 -11.44
C LEU A 8 -24.43 -29.35 -11.95
N LYS A 9 -25.04 -30.31 -12.64
CA LYS A 9 -26.46 -30.30 -13.03
C LYS A 9 -27.07 -31.63 -12.63
N LYS A 10 -28.10 -31.58 -11.78
CA LYS A 10 -28.79 -32.77 -11.27
C LYS A 10 -29.77 -33.30 -12.32
N LEU A 11 -29.59 -34.54 -12.76
CA LEU A 11 -30.41 -35.19 -13.78
C LEU A 11 -31.37 -36.20 -13.13
N LYS A 12 -32.67 -35.96 -13.30
CA LYS A 12 -33.69 -37.00 -13.08
C LYS A 12 -33.65 -37.96 -14.26
N ARG A 13 -34.24 -39.16 -14.10
CA ARG A 13 -34.23 -40.21 -15.13
C ARG A 13 -34.60 -39.70 -16.53
N GLY A 14 -35.74 -39.00 -16.65
CA GLY A 14 -36.21 -38.46 -17.94
C GLY A 14 -35.34 -37.35 -18.55
N ASN A 15 -34.37 -36.80 -17.81
CA ASN A 15 -33.45 -35.78 -18.30
C ASN A 15 -32.11 -36.37 -18.77
N ILE A 16 -31.82 -37.65 -18.49
CA ILE A 16 -30.53 -38.28 -18.81
C ILE A 16 -30.35 -38.37 -20.33
N SER A 17 -31.32 -38.92 -21.05
CA SER A 17 -31.25 -39.03 -22.51
C SER A 17 -31.13 -37.67 -23.19
N GLY A 18 -31.84 -36.65 -22.68
CA GLY A 18 -31.74 -35.29 -23.22
C GLY A 18 -30.37 -34.62 -23.02
N SER A 19 -29.69 -34.90 -21.89
CA SER A 19 -28.30 -34.47 -21.67
C SER A 19 -27.34 -35.26 -22.55
N ALA A 20 -27.50 -36.59 -22.61
CA ALA A 20 -26.64 -37.46 -23.42
C ALA A 20 -26.67 -37.12 -24.92
N SER A 21 -27.85 -36.87 -25.51
CA SER A 21 -27.95 -36.51 -26.93
C SER A 21 -27.28 -35.18 -27.28
N HIS A 22 -27.17 -34.24 -26.32
CA HIS A 22 -26.45 -32.99 -26.54
C HIS A 22 -24.93 -33.23 -26.55
N THR A 23 -24.43 -34.02 -25.61
CA THR A 23 -23.01 -34.37 -25.48
C THR A 23 -22.54 -35.26 -26.63
N ALA A 24 -23.36 -36.23 -27.05
CA ALA A 24 -23.10 -37.11 -28.18
C ALA A 24 -23.35 -36.48 -29.56
N ARG A 25 -23.72 -35.18 -29.62
CA ARG A 25 -24.01 -34.42 -30.85
C ARG A 25 -25.10 -35.05 -31.76
N GLU A 26 -26.07 -35.73 -31.16
CA GLU A 26 -27.26 -36.26 -31.86
C GLU A 26 -28.29 -35.15 -32.20
N ARG A 27 -28.01 -33.90 -31.80
CA ARG A 27 -28.80 -32.69 -32.11
C ARG A 27 -27.88 -31.61 -32.67
N GLU A 28 -28.39 -30.85 -33.62
CA GLU A 28 -27.69 -29.71 -34.20
C GLU A 28 -27.34 -28.69 -33.10
N THR A 29 -26.04 -28.39 -32.99
CA THR A 29 -25.47 -27.49 -31.99
C THR A 29 -24.75 -26.37 -32.74
N PRO A 30 -25.36 -25.18 -32.90
CA PRO A 30 -24.88 -24.14 -33.82
C PRO A 30 -23.47 -23.61 -33.55
N ASN A 31 -22.97 -23.75 -32.32
CA ASN A 31 -21.66 -23.29 -31.88
C ASN A 31 -20.58 -24.38 -31.87
N ALA A 32 -20.88 -25.60 -32.34
CA ALA A 32 -19.95 -26.71 -32.43
C ALA A 32 -19.35 -26.81 -33.85
N ASP A 33 -18.02 -26.93 -33.93
CA ASP A 33 -17.29 -27.18 -35.17
C ASP A 33 -17.35 -28.68 -35.51
N PRO A 34 -18.07 -29.08 -36.58
CA PRO A 34 -18.26 -30.49 -36.93
C PRO A 34 -16.97 -31.18 -37.40
N THR A 35 -15.88 -30.44 -37.62
CA THR A 35 -14.59 -31.00 -38.04
C THR A 35 -13.72 -31.46 -36.86
N GLN A 36 -14.03 -31.00 -35.65
CA GLN A 36 -13.33 -31.39 -34.43
C GLN A 36 -13.99 -32.60 -33.77
N LYS A 37 -13.17 -33.46 -33.13
CA LYS A 37 -13.64 -34.69 -32.49
C LYS A 37 -13.57 -34.57 -30.98
N ASN A 38 -14.66 -34.94 -30.32
CA ASN A 38 -14.72 -35.09 -28.87
C ASN A 38 -14.10 -36.43 -28.45
N ILE A 39 -13.49 -36.45 -27.28
CA ILE A 39 -12.70 -37.58 -26.79
C ILE A 39 -13.35 -38.15 -25.53
N ARG A 40 -13.85 -39.39 -25.62
CA ARG A 40 -14.32 -40.14 -24.45
C ARG A 40 -13.12 -40.82 -23.79
N PHE A 41 -12.86 -40.51 -22.53
CA PHE A 41 -11.72 -41.05 -21.77
C PHE A 41 -12.15 -41.89 -20.55
N ILE A 42 -13.42 -41.83 -20.13
CA ILE A 42 -14.04 -42.77 -19.18
C ILE A 42 -15.32 -43.33 -19.81
N GLY A 43 -15.50 -44.65 -19.76
CA GLY A 43 -16.64 -45.38 -20.32
C GLY A 43 -16.34 -46.10 -21.64
N SER A 44 -17.29 -46.92 -22.12
CA SER A 44 -17.13 -47.68 -23.37
C SER A 44 -17.08 -46.75 -24.59
N LEU A 45 -16.33 -47.10 -25.63
CA LEU A 45 -16.35 -46.41 -26.92
C LEU A 45 -17.51 -46.85 -27.83
N ASN A 46 -18.37 -47.76 -27.38
CA ASN A 46 -19.52 -48.22 -28.14
C ASN A 46 -20.53 -47.07 -28.36
N PRO A 47 -20.83 -46.68 -29.62
CA PRO A 47 -21.82 -45.63 -29.91
C PRO A 47 -23.25 -45.98 -29.49
N ASP A 48 -23.60 -47.26 -29.49
CA ASP A 48 -24.96 -47.73 -29.16
C ASP A 48 -25.24 -47.78 -27.65
N GLU A 49 -24.22 -47.53 -26.83
CA GLU A 49 -24.34 -47.56 -25.38
C GLU A 49 -25.01 -46.28 -24.85
N ARG A 50 -26.26 -46.43 -24.39
CA ARG A 50 -27.04 -45.32 -23.84
C ARG A 50 -26.56 -45.00 -22.43
N LEU A 51 -26.36 -43.70 -22.15
CA LEU A 51 -26.00 -43.23 -20.81
C LEU A 51 -27.04 -43.63 -19.74
N GLU A 52 -28.32 -43.66 -20.11
CA GLU A 52 -29.37 -44.12 -19.18
C GLU A 52 -29.14 -45.56 -18.73
N ASP A 53 -28.74 -46.45 -19.64
CA ASP A 53 -28.52 -47.86 -19.33
C ASP A 53 -27.30 -48.03 -18.43
N LEU A 54 -26.22 -47.28 -18.67
CA LEU A 54 -25.06 -47.23 -17.78
C LEU A 54 -25.42 -46.80 -16.36
N VAL A 55 -26.20 -45.72 -16.24
CA VAL A 55 -26.62 -45.19 -14.94
C VAL A 55 -27.50 -46.21 -14.22
N LEU A 56 -28.43 -46.85 -14.93
CA LEU A 56 -29.29 -47.88 -14.35
C LEU A 56 -28.52 -49.14 -13.96
N ALA A 57 -27.57 -49.58 -14.79
CA ALA A 57 -26.68 -50.69 -14.48
C ALA A 57 -25.86 -50.40 -13.22
N LYS A 58 -25.27 -49.20 -13.12
CA LYS A 58 -24.49 -48.80 -11.93
C LYS A 58 -25.34 -48.77 -10.66
N ILE A 59 -26.58 -48.31 -10.74
CA ILE A 59 -27.52 -48.36 -9.61
C ILE A 59 -27.90 -49.80 -9.26
N ALA A 60 -28.04 -50.67 -10.27
CA ALA A 60 -28.42 -52.07 -10.09
C ALA A 60 -27.32 -52.96 -9.49
N GLU A 61 -26.05 -52.50 -9.49
CA GLU A 61 -24.95 -53.15 -8.74
C GLU A 61 -25.25 -53.24 -7.24
N HIS A 62 -26.13 -52.40 -6.72
CA HIS A 62 -26.50 -52.35 -5.32
C HIS A 62 -28.02 -52.42 -5.11
N GLU A 63 -28.48 -53.34 -4.25
CA GLU A 63 -29.90 -53.44 -3.90
C GLU A 63 -30.37 -52.19 -3.13
N GLN A 64 -31.42 -51.55 -3.65
CA GLN A 64 -31.98 -50.35 -3.03
C GLN A 64 -33.00 -50.75 -1.95
N ARG A 65 -32.80 -50.27 -0.72
CA ARG A 65 -33.65 -50.62 0.44
C ARG A 65 -35.11 -50.19 0.30
N ARG A 66 -35.39 -49.24 -0.58
CA ARG A 66 -36.73 -48.71 -0.86
C ARG A 66 -36.85 -48.43 -2.35
N LYS A 67 -38.09 -48.41 -2.84
CA LYS A 67 -38.40 -47.96 -4.20
C LYS A 67 -37.83 -46.56 -4.44
N ILE A 68 -37.06 -46.40 -5.52
CA ILE A 68 -36.51 -45.10 -5.91
C ILE A 68 -37.66 -44.13 -6.22
N ARG A 69 -37.62 -42.95 -5.61
CA ARG A 69 -38.62 -41.88 -5.81
C ARG A 69 -38.62 -41.39 -7.27
N THR A 70 -39.78 -40.99 -7.76
CA THR A 70 -39.97 -40.58 -9.18
C THR A 70 -39.19 -39.33 -9.55
N ASP A 71 -38.91 -38.46 -8.59
CA ASP A 71 -38.12 -37.24 -8.74
C ASP A 71 -36.68 -37.38 -8.22
N ALA A 72 -36.21 -38.62 -8.01
CA ALA A 72 -34.83 -38.88 -7.62
C ALA A 72 -33.86 -38.34 -8.69
N VAL A 73 -32.69 -37.91 -8.21
CA VAL A 73 -31.57 -37.58 -9.08
C VAL A 73 -30.79 -38.88 -9.30
N TYR A 74 -30.85 -39.39 -10.53
CA TYR A 74 -30.21 -40.64 -10.94
C TYR A 74 -28.75 -40.42 -11.33
N CYS A 75 -28.45 -39.25 -11.88
CA CYS A 75 -27.12 -38.89 -12.35
C CYS A 75 -26.88 -37.39 -12.10
N VAL A 76 -25.63 -37.00 -11.93
CA VAL A 76 -25.18 -35.62 -11.88
C VAL A 76 -24.20 -35.40 -13.01
N GLU A 77 -24.52 -34.47 -13.90
CA GLU A 77 -23.60 -34.02 -14.94
C GLU A 77 -22.67 -32.97 -14.34
N LEU A 78 -21.38 -33.24 -14.37
CA LEU A 78 -20.31 -32.33 -14.01
C LEU A 78 -19.79 -31.66 -15.28
N LEU A 79 -19.91 -30.35 -15.36
CA LEU A 79 -19.26 -29.53 -16.38
C LEU A 79 -17.97 -28.97 -15.78
N LEU A 80 -16.85 -29.38 -16.35
CA LEU A 80 -15.50 -29.05 -15.89
C LEU A 80 -14.77 -28.29 -17.00
N SER A 81 -14.16 -27.16 -16.68
CA SER A 81 -13.39 -26.35 -17.63
C SER A 81 -12.41 -25.45 -16.88
N ALA A 82 -11.73 -24.59 -17.61
CA ALA A 82 -10.92 -23.51 -17.10
C ALA A 82 -11.18 -22.22 -17.89
N SER A 83 -10.70 -21.09 -17.37
CA SER A 83 -10.80 -19.82 -18.11
C SER A 83 -10.07 -19.91 -19.46
N PRO A 84 -10.58 -19.28 -20.53
CA PRO A 84 -9.90 -19.19 -21.82
C PRO A 84 -8.41 -18.85 -21.74
N SER A 85 -8.04 -17.91 -20.86
CA SER A 85 -6.66 -17.48 -20.64
C SER A 85 -5.73 -18.56 -20.09
N TYR A 86 -6.24 -19.71 -19.64
CA TYR A 86 -5.43 -20.87 -19.29
C TYR A 86 -5.04 -21.66 -20.54
N PHE A 87 -6.05 -22.01 -21.36
CA PHE A 87 -5.85 -22.80 -22.57
C PHE A 87 -5.13 -22.01 -23.66
N ARG A 88 -5.27 -20.68 -23.70
CA ARG A 88 -4.66 -19.82 -24.72
C ARG A 88 -4.14 -18.53 -24.07
N PRO A 89 -2.99 -18.59 -23.36
CA PRO A 89 -2.48 -17.47 -22.58
C PRO A 89 -2.12 -16.25 -23.44
N ASP A 90 -1.61 -16.49 -24.64
CA ASP A 90 -1.13 -15.42 -25.54
C ASP A 90 -2.27 -14.70 -26.28
N CYS A 91 -3.44 -15.34 -26.42
CA CYS A 91 -4.59 -14.74 -27.09
C CYS A 91 -5.93 -15.30 -26.57
N PRO A 92 -6.40 -14.88 -25.37
CA PRO A 92 -7.60 -15.44 -24.73
C PRO A 92 -8.89 -15.29 -25.54
N THR A 93 -8.93 -14.36 -26.50
CA THR A 93 -10.09 -14.08 -27.35
C THR A 93 -10.19 -14.99 -28.57
N ASN A 94 -9.16 -15.77 -28.91
CA ASN A 94 -9.16 -16.66 -30.07
C ASN A 94 -9.94 -17.96 -29.78
N ALA A 95 -11.27 -17.93 -29.91
CA ALA A 95 -12.13 -19.08 -29.66
C ALA A 95 -11.76 -20.29 -30.56
N GLY A 96 -11.86 -21.51 -30.01
CA GLY A 96 -11.51 -22.74 -30.72
C GLY A 96 -10.02 -23.07 -30.76
N TYR A 97 -9.14 -22.11 -30.42
CA TYR A 97 -7.70 -22.36 -30.26
C TYR A 97 -7.36 -22.67 -28.79
N TYR A 98 -6.38 -23.55 -28.61
CA TYR A 98 -5.79 -23.91 -27.32
C TYR A 98 -4.34 -24.40 -27.51
N ASP A 99 -3.53 -24.17 -26.48
CA ASP A 99 -2.18 -24.70 -26.33
C ASP A 99 -2.28 -26.20 -25.95
N PRO A 100 -1.67 -27.11 -26.73
CA PRO A 100 -1.77 -28.54 -26.50
C PRO A 100 -1.25 -28.98 -25.12
N GLN A 101 -0.12 -28.43 -24.66
CA GLN A 101 0.45 -28.82 -23.37
C GLN A 101 -0.46 -28.39 -22.22
N LYS A 102 -1.02 -27.18 -22.28
CA LYS A 102 -1.98 -26.70 -21.28
C LYS A 102 -3.24 -27.55 -21.24
N LEU A 103 -3.74 -27.95 -22.41
CA LEU A 103 -4.88 -28.86 -22.51
C LEU A 103 -4.56 -30.20 -21.85
N ASP A 104 -3.44 -30.82 -22.20
CA ASP A 104 -3.02 -32.13 -21.67
C ASP A 104 -2.84 -32.09 -20.16
N ASP A 105 -2.14 -31.07 -19.62
CA ASP A 105 -1.97 -30.86 -18.18
C ASP A 105 -3.32 -30.78 -17.45
N TRP A 106 -4.30 -30.09 -18.04
CA TRP A 106 -5.63 -29.94 -17.45
C TRP A 106 -6.49 -31.20 -17.56
N VAL A 107 -6.42 -31.91 -18.68
CA VAL A 107 -7.14 -33.18 -18.86
C VAL A 107 -6.63 -34.22 -17.88
N GLU A 108 -5.30 -34.36 -17.74
CA GLU A 108 -4.69 -35.31 -16.81
C GLU A 108 -5.05 -34.99 -15.35
N ALA A 109 -4.92 -33.73 -14.95
CA ALA A 109 -5.33 -33.28 -13.62
C ALA A 109 -6.82 -33.52 -13.34
N THR A 110 -7.67 -33.34 -14.36
CA THR A 110 -9.13 -33.54 -14.22
C THR A 110 -9.47 -35.01 -14.14
N HIS A 111 -8.80 -35.86 -14.93
CA HIS A 111 -8.96 -37.30 -14.89
C HIS A 111 -8.55 -37.86 -13.52
N GLN A 112 -7.39 -37.44 -13.00
CA GLN A 112 -6.92 -37.82 -11.67
C GLN A 112 -7.91 -37.40 -10.59
N TRP A 113 -8.41 -36.16 -10.63
CA TRP A 113 -9.41 -35.68 -9.67
C TRP A 113 -10.73 -36.48 -9.71
N LEU A 114 -11.22 -36.82 -10.91
CA LEU A 114 -12.42 -37.66 -11.06
C LEU A 114 -12.21 -39.05 -10.46
N ALA A 115 -11.03 -39.65 -10.67
CA ALA A 115 -10.66 -40.95 -10.13
C ALA A 115 -10.56 -40.93 -8.60
N ASP A 116 -9.90 -39.90 -8.03
CA ASP A 116 -9.66 -39.80 -6.59
C ASP A 116 -10.95 -39.48 -5.81
N GLU A 117 -11.78 -38.56 -6.30
CA GLU A 117 -12.95 -38.08 -5.56
C GLU A 117 -14.18 -38.98 -5.75
N TYR A 118 -14.35 -39.54 -6.95
CA TYR A 118 -15.59 -40.23 -7.33
C TYR A 118 -15.36 -41.66 -7.81
N GLY A 119 -14.17 -41.97 -8.31
CA GLY A 119 -13.78 -43.31 -8.74
C GLY A 119 -14.75 -43.90 -9.76
N ASP A 120 -15.14 -45.15 -9.54
CA ASP A 120 -16.03 -45.93 -10.41
C ASP A 120 -17.48 -45.42 -10.45
N ARG A 121 -17.84 -44.41 -9.64
CA ARG A 121 -19.14 -43.73 -9.70
C ARG A 121 -19.25 -42.80 -10.91
N ILE A 122 -18.14 -42.48 -11.57
CA ILE A 122 -18.14 -41.80 -12.88
C ILE A 122 -18.32 -42.85 -13.97
N VAL A 123 -19.53 -42.92 -14.53
CA VAL A 123 -19.86 -43.94 -15.56
C VAL A 123 -19.42 -43.53 -16.95
N ARG A 124 -19.20 -42.24 -17.18
CA ARG A 124 -18.79 -41.70 -18.49
C ARG A 124 -18.16 -40.31 -18.31
N ALA A 125 -17.10 -40.02 -19.06
CA ALA A 125 -16.54 -38.68 -19.17
C ALA A 125 -16.02 -38.40 -20.58
N GLU A 126 -16.39 -37.23 -21.11
CA GLU A 126 -16.11 -36.82 -22.48
C GLU A 126 -15.52 -35.40 -22.51
N LEU A 127 -14.39 -35.26 -23.18
CA LEU A 127 -13.73 -34.00 -23.48
C LEU A 127 -14.28 -33.44 -24.79
N HIS A 128 -14.81 -32.23 -24.73
CA HIS A 128 -15.30 -31.48 -25.89
C HIS A 128 -14.26 -30.46 -26.33
N LEU A 129 -13.91 -30.52 -27.61
CA LEU A 129 -12.95 -29.62 -28.27
C LEU A 129 -13.59 -28.84 -29.42
N ASP A 130 -14.80 -29.24 -29.82
CA ASP A 130 -15.57 -28.67 -30.92
C ASP A 130 -16.25 -27.33 -30.58
N GLU A 131 -16.20 -26.86 -29.33
CA GLU A 131 -16.74 -25.55 -28.93
C GLU A 131 -15.63 -24.50 -28.64
N ALA A 132 -16.03 -23.29 -28.25
CA ALA A 132 -15.11 -22.15 -28.09
C ALA A 132 -13.99 -22.37 -27.05
N THR A 133 -14.23 -23.18 -26.02
CA THR A 133 -13.26 -23.47 -24.95
C THR A 133 -13.35 -24.94 -24.55
N PRO A 134 -12.22 -25.65 -24.43
CA PRO A 134 -12.20 -27.04 -23.97
C PRO A 134 -12.96 -27.22 -22.65
N HIS A 135 -13.81 -28.23 -22.60
CA HIS A 135 -14.57 -28.57 -21.39
C HIS A 135 -14.91 -30.06 -21.36
N ILE A 136 -15.13 -30.59 -20.17
CA ILE A 136 -15.45 -32.00 -19.93
C ILE A 136 -16.86 -32.11 -19.36
N HIS A 137 -17.64 -33.03 -19.91
CA HIS A 137 -18.87 -33.53 -19.31
C HIS A 137 -18.58 -34.88 -18.66
N ALA A 138 -18.68 -34.95 -17.34
CA ALA A 138 -18.56 -36.20 -16.58
C ALA A 138 -19.89 -36.56 -15.89
N TYR A 139 -20.24 -37.84 -15.89
CA TYR A 139 -21.53 -38.33 -15.40
C TYR A 139 -21.35 -39.16 -14.14
N PHE A 140 -21.74 -38.57 -13.01
CA PHE A 140 -21.62 -39.13 -11.68
C PHE A 140 -22.93 -39.77 -11.20
N VAL A 141 -22.89 -41.04 -10.81
CA VAL A 141 -24.03 -41.73 -10.19
C VAL A 141 -23.91 -41.64 -8.66
N PRO A 142 -24.84 -40.95 -7.97
CA PRO A 142 -24.67 -40.59 -6.56
C PRO A 142 -25.05 -41.74 -5.61
N ILE A 143 -24.26 -42.81 -5.64
CA ILE A 143 -24.39 -43.97 -4.75
C ILE A 143 -23.51 -43.75 -3.52
N ASP A 144 -24.12 -43.71 -2.33
CA ASP A 144 -23.38 -43.57 -1.07
C ASP A 144 -22.58 -44.83 -0.71
N ASP A 145 -21.78 -44.78 0.34
CA ASP A 145 -20.96 -45.93 0.78
C ASP A 145 -21.79 -47.13 1.26
N GLN A 146 -23.12 -46.97 1.41
CA GLN A 146 -24.06 -48.05 1.72
C GLN A 146 -24.75 -48.58 0.45
N GLY A 147 -24.30 -48.20 -0.74
CA GLY A 147 -24.89 -48.62 -2.01
C GLY A 147 -26.22 -47.94 -2.31
N GLN A 148 -26.62 -46.88 -1.60
CA GLN A 148 -27.94 -46.26 -1.77
C GLN A 148 -27.87 -45.02 -2.65
N LEU A 149 -28.81 -44.87 -3.58
CA LEU A 149 -28.91 -43.68 -4.44
C LEU A 149 -29.30 -42.43 -3.63
N ARG A 150 -28.33 -41.56 -3.33
CA ARG A 150 -28.51 -40.38 -2.46
C ARG A 150 -27.68 -39.17 -2.93
N CYS A 151 -28.18 -38.43 -3.92
CA CYS A 151 -27.55 -37.17 -4.36
C CYS A 151 -27.34 -36.14 -3.22
N ASN A 152 -28.24 -36.08 -2.26
CA ASN A 152 -28.12 -35.14 -1.14
C ASN A 152 -26.95 -35.47 -0.19
N HIS A 153 -26.51 -36.74 -0.18
CA HIS A 153 -25.31 -37.12 0.56
C HIS A 153 -24.07 -36.37 0.05
N PHE A 154 -24.00 -36.11 -1.26
CA PHE A 154 -22.85 -35.46 -1.89
C PHE A 154 -23.02 -33.95 -2.07
N PHE A 155 -24.21 -33.47 -2.45
CA PHE A 155 -24.39 -32.09 -2.93
C PHE A 155 -25.56 -31.34 -2.29
N ASP A 156 -25.88 -31.64 -1.03
CA ASP A 156 -26.89 -30.90 -0.26
C ASP A 156 -26.26 -29.85 0.66
N GLY A 157 -26.85 -28.65 0.65
CA GLY A 157 -26.39 -27.51 1.44
C GLY A 157 -25.15 -26.79 0.88
N ARG A 158 -24.94 -25.55 1.36
CA ARG A 158 -23.85 -24.68 0.89
C ARG A 158 -22.46 -25.25 1.18
N GLN A 159 -22.29 -25.89 2.33
CA GLN A 159 -20.99 -26.43 2.75
C GLN A 159 -20.47 -27.50 1.79
N LYS A 160 -21.33 -28.42 1.33
CA LYS A 160 -20.92 -29.45 0.38
C LYS A 160 -20.63 -28.90 -1.01
N ILE A 161 -21.37 -27.89 -1.44
CA ILE A 161 -21.06 -27.18 -2.69
C ILE A 161 -19.74 -26.40 -2.58
N HIS A 162 -19.43 -25.83 -1.42
CA HIS A 162 -18.11 -25.24 -1.19
C HIS A 162 -17.02 -26.30 -1.23
N ALA A 163 -17.21 -27.43 -0.56
CA ALA A 163 -16.26 -28.54 -0.57
C ALA A 163 -16.01 -29.09 -1.98
N PHE A 164 -17.06 -29.21 -2.81
CA PHE A 164 -16.93 -29.57 -4.23
C PHE A 164 -16.06 -28.58 -5.02
N GLN A 165 -16.28 -27.27 -4.83
CA GLN A 165 -15.45 -26.24 -5.49
C GLN A 165 -14.02 -26.23 -4.93
N ASP A 166 -13.86 -26.51 -3.63
CA ASP A 166 -12.57 -26.58 -2.95
C ASP A 166 -11.76 -27.80 -3.43
N SER A 167 -12.39 -28.98 -3.57
CA SER A 167 -11.68 -30.19 -3.99
C SER A 167 -11.20 -30.10 -5.44
N TYR A 168 -12.03 -29.58 -6.35
CA TYR A 168 -11.60 -29.34 -7.73
C TYR A 168 -10.43 -28.35 -7.79
N TYR A 169 -10.52 -27.24 -7.05
CA TYR A 169 -9.42 -26.27 -6.97
C TYR A 169 -8.12 -26.88 -6.40
N ASN A 170 -8.21 -27.72 -5.37
CA ASN A 170 -7.03 -28.34 -4.75
C ASN A 170 -6.24 -29.23 -5.72
N THR A 171 -6.83 -29.70 -6.81
CA THR A 171 -6.07 -30.39 -7.87
C THR A 171 -5.59 -29.39 -8.92
N MET A 172 -6.48 -28.49 -9.35
CA MET A 172 -6.23 -27.54 -10.42
C MET A 172 -5.19 -26.46 -10.06
N HIS A 173 -4.96 -26.15 -8.78
CA HIS A 173 -3.96 -25.17 -8.37
C HIS A 173 -2.53 -25.62 -8.73
N LEU A 174 -2.28 -26.92 -8.82
CA LEU A 174 -0.97 -27.49 -9.17
C LEU A 174 -0.55 -27.12 -10.59
N ILE A 175 -1.53 -26.91 -11.48
CA ILE A 175 -1.33 -26.48 -12.87
C ILE A 175 -1.52 -24.96 -13.05
N GLY A 176 -1.63 -24.20 -11.95
CA GLY A 176 -1.69 -22.74 -11.96
C GLY A 176 -3.09 -22.14 -12.17
N LEU A 177 -4.15 -22.91 -11.91
CA LEU A 177 -5.53 -22.39 -11.91
C LEU A 177 -5.95 -21.91 -10.52
N GLU A 178 -6.65 -20.78 -10.50
CA GLU A 178 -7.15 -20.16 -9.27
C GLU A 178 -8.57 -20.61 -8.93
N ARG A 179 -8.92 -20.50 -7.65
CA ARG A 179 -10.28 -20.79 -7.16
C ARG A 179 -11.25 -19.69 -7.59
N GLY A 180 -12.48 -20.06 -7.94
CA GLY A 180 -13.57 -19.10 -8.09
C GLY A 180 -13.83 -18.28 -6.82
N ILE A 181 -14.34 -17.05 -6.97
CA ILE A 181 -14.56 -16.10 -5.87
C ILE A 181 -15.55 -16.69 -4.84
N ARG A 182 -15.10 -16.87 -3.60
CA ARG A 182 -15.94 -17.37 -2.50
C ARG A 182 -17.02 -16.34 -2.17
N GLY A 183 -18.27 -16.80 -2.06
CA GLY A 183 -19.41 -15.91 -1.81
C GLY A 183 -19.82 -15.05 -3.01
N SER A 184 -19.40 -15.41 -4.23
CA SER A 184 -19.84 -14.73 -5.46
C SER A 184 -21.36 -14.63 -5.53
N LYS A 185 -21.85 -13.42 -5.84
CA LYS A 185 -23.28 -13.13 -6.08
C LYS A 185 -23.67 -13.30 -7.54
N ALA A 186 -22.75 -13.75 -8.40
CA ALA A 186 -23.01 -13.97 -9.81
C ALA A 186 -24.12 -15.02 -9.98
N LYS A 187 -25.15 -14.69 -10.76
CA LYS A 187 -26.19 -15.65 -11.14
C LYS A 187 -25.72 -16.41 -12.36
N HIS A 188 -25.91 -17.73 -12.34
CA HIS A 188 -25.71 -18.54 -13.53
C HIS A 188 -26.67 -18.05 -14.63
N GLN A 189 -26.11 -17.73 -15.80
CA GLN A 189 -26.87 -17.45 -17.02
C GLN A 189 -26.79 -18.67 -17.94
N ASP A 190 -27.93 -19.12 -18.46
CA ASP A 190 -27.97 -20.21 -19.43
C ASP A 190 -27.21 -19.80 -20.71
N ILE A 191 -26.62 -20.76 -21.41
CA ILE A 191 -25.86 -20.52 -22.64
C ILE A 191 -26.77 -19.87 -23.70
N LYS A 192 -28.07 -20.24 -23.76
CA LYS A 192 -29.07 -19.56 -24.62
C LYS A 192 -29.31 -18.11 -24.23
N ASP A 193 -29.24 -17.77 -22.95
CA ASP A 193 -29.42 -16.39 -22.48
C ASP A 193 -28.16 -15.56 -22.76
N PHE A 194 -26.97 -16.17 -22.67
CA PHE A 194 -25.71 -15.54 -23.08
C PHE A 194 -25.67 -15.28 -24.59
N TYR A 195 -26.05 -16.26 -25.42
CA TYR A 195 -26.17 -16.05 -26.86
C TYR A 195 -27.30 -15.10 -27.21
N ARG A 196 -28.47 -15.09 -26.56
CA ARG A 196 -29.49 -14.04 -26.79
C ARG A 196 -28.95 -12.63 -26.51
N ILE A 197 -28.17 -12.46 -25.45
CA ILE A 197 -27.50 -11.19 -25.10
C ILE A 197 -26.40 -10.81 -26.11
N VAL A 198 -25.79 -11.79 -26.79
CA VAL A 198 -24.71 -11.60 -27.78
C VAL A 198 -25.25 -11.46 -29.22
N GLU A 199 -26.26 -12.25 -29.60
CA GLU A 199 -26.98 -12.27 -30.89
C GLU A 199 -27.94 -11.08 -31.03
N GLU A 200 -28.50 -10.53 -29.95
CA GLU A 200 -29.15 -9.20 -30.00
C GLU A 200 -28.17 -8.07 -30.41
N GLY A 201 -26.88 -8.39 -30.58
CA GLY A 201 -25.81 -7.54 -31.11
C GLY A 201 -25.26 -7.91 -32.49
N THR A 202 -25.81 -8.91 -33.20
CA THR A 202 -25.39 -9.28 -34.57
C THR A 202 -26.59 -9.62 -35.46
N ASP A 203 -26.63 -8.99 -36.63
CA ASP A 203 -27.73 -9.00 -37.60
C ASP A 203 -28.30 -10.40 -37.88
N LEU A 204 -29.63 -10.54 -37.76
CA LEU A 204 -30.42 -11.55 -38.44
C LEU A 204 -31.62 -10.87 -39.12
N GLU A 205 -31.97 -11.41 -40.28
CA GLU A 205 -32.68 -10.80 -41.41
C GLU A 205 -33.98 -10.05 -41.06
N VAL A 206 -34.17 -8.94 -41.78
CA VAL A 206 -35.27 -7.99 -41.63
C VAL A 206 -36.50 -8.52 -42.35
N ASP A 207 -37.54 -8.86 -41.61
CA ASP A 207 -38.91 -8.80 -42.10
C ASP A 207 -39.69 -7.71 -41.33
N GLU A 208 -40.57 -7.04 -42.07
CA GLU A 208 -41.12 -5.68 -41.87
C GLU A 208 -41.41 -5.25 -40.41
N LEU A 209 -40.69 -4.24 -39.91
CA LEU A 209 -40.95 -3.56 -38.63
C LEU A 209 -41.28 -2.07 -38.84
N SER A 210 -42.22 -1.55 -38.05
CA SER A 210 -42.70 -0.15 -38.13
C SER A 210 -41.66 0.87 -37.62
N ALA A 211 -41.73 2.12 -38.11
CA ALA A 211 -40.80 3.21 -37.75
C ALA A 211 -40.71 3.52 -36.24
N ALA A 212 -41.77 3.26 -35.47
CA ALA A 212 -41.78 3.42 -34.02
C ALA A 212 -40.95 2.32 -33.30
N GLN A 213 -41.01 1.08 -33.82
CA GLN A 213 -40.23 -0.05 -33.30
C GLN A 213 -38.73 0.12 -33.63
N LEU A 214 -38.40 0.70 -34.79
CA LEU A 214 -37.02 1.04 -35.17
C LEU A 214 -36.39 2.09 -34.23
N LYS A 215 -37.13 3.13 -33.84
CA LYS A 215 -36.64 4.13 -32.87
C LYS A 215 -36.48 3.57 -31.46
N ALA A 216 -37.39 2.71 -31.00
CA ALA A 216 -37.28 2.06 -29.70
C ALA A 216 -36.06 1.11 -29.65
N LYS A 217 -35.86 0.32 -30.71
CA LYS A 217 -34.68 -0.55 -30.87
C LYS A 217 -33.36 0.23 -30.92
N ALA A 218 -33.33 1.38 -31.60
CA ALA A 218 -32.14 2.24 -31.63
C ALA A 218 -31.80 2.79 -30.23
N ALA A 219 -32.79 3.25 -29.46
CA ALA A 219 -32.59 3.75 -28.10
C ALA A 219 -32.18 2.64 -27.10
N ASP A 220 -32.65 1.40 -27.32
CA ASP A 220 -32.22 0.24 -26.53
C ASP A 220 -30.79 -0.19 -26.89
N ARG A 221 -30.43 -0.15 -28.18
CA ARG A 221 -29.06 -0.39 -28.67
C ARG A 221 -28.07 0.61 -28.08
N ASP A 222 -28.42 1.88 -28.06
CA ASP A 222 -27.56 2.94 -27.50
C ASP A 222 -27.39 2.78 -25.98
N ARG A 223 -28.44 2.36 -25.26
CA ARG A 223 -28.34 2.02 -23.82
C ARG A 223 -27.51 0.77 -23.57
N ALA A 224 -27.64 -0.26 -24.40
CA ALA A 224 -26.88 -1.51 -24.26
C ALA A 224 -25.39 -1.30 -24.57
N THR A 225 -25.07 -0.55 -25.62
CA THR A 225 -23.69 -0.19 -25.97
C THR A 225 -23.06 0.71 -24.90
N ALA A 226 -23.78 1.69 -24.38
CA ALA A 226 -23.30 2.51 -23.26
C ALA A 226 -23.00 1.66 -22.01
N ARG A 227 -23.90 0.74 -21.63
CA ARG A 227 -23.67 -0.18 -20.49
C ARG A 227 -22.50 -1.12 -20.73
N LYS A 228 -22.34 -1.65 -21.94
CA LYS A 228 -21.19 -2.50 -22.30
C LYS A 228 -19.88 -1.73 -22.16
N GLN A 229 -19.82 -0.51 -22.70
CA GLN A 229 -18.64 0.36 -22.59
C GLN A 229 -18.32 0.72 -21.14
N GLU A 230 -19.34 1.01 -20.32
CA GLU A 230 -19.18 1.30 -18.89
C GLU A 230 -18.67 0.07 -18.12
N MET A 231 -19.21 -1.12 -18.41
CA MET A 231 -18.75 -2.38 -17.81
C MET A 231 -17.32 -2.73 -18.25
N GLU A 232 -16.97 -2.57 -19.52
CA GLU A 232 -15.61 -2.79 -20.02
C GLU A 232 -14.61 -1.80 -19.42
N ALA A 233 -14.99 -0.52 -19.30
CA ALA A 233 -14.18 0.49 -18.64
C ALA A 233 -13.97 0.17 -17.16
N THR A 234 -15.03 -0.25 -16.46
CA THR A 234 -14.97 -0.65 -15.04
C THR A 234 -14.10 -1.90 -14.87
N ALA A 235 -14.25 -2.90 -15.74
CA ALA A 235 -13.44 -4.12 -15.70
C ALA A 235 -11.96 -3.83 -15.96
N LYS A 236 -11.64 -2.95 -16.91
CA LYS A 236 -10.26 -2.49 -17.16
C LYS A 236 -9.69 -1.73 -15.97
N ALA A 237 -10.46 -0.83 -15.36
CA ALA A 237 -10.05 -0.09 -14.17
C ALA A 237 -9.77 -1.03 -12.98
N LEU A 238 -10.66 -2.00 -12.73
CA LEU A 238 -10.51 -2.97 -11.65
C LEU A 238 -9.36 -3.95 -11.91
N ALA A 239 -9.10 -4.31 -13.16
CA ALA A 239 -7.95 -5.14 -13.53
C ALA A 239 -6.62 -4.41 -13.24
N LEU A 240 -6.54 -3.12 -13.59
CA LEU A 240 -5.38 -2.29 -13.30
C LEU A 240 -5.17 -2.12 -11.79
N GLU A 241 -6.23 -1.85 -11.03
CA GLU A 241 -6.17 -1.74 -9.57
C GLU A 241 -5.70 -3.05 -8.93
N ASN A 242 -6.22 -4.20 -9.37
CA ASN A 242 -5.78 -5.50 -8.86
C ASN A 242 -4.30 -5.79 -9.17
N GLU A 243 -3.82 -5.39 -10.35
CA GLU A 243 -2.40 -5.52 -10.68
C GLU A 243 -1.53 -4.65 -9.76
N GLN A 244 -1.96 -3.41 -9.51
CA GLN A 244 -1.28 -2.52 -8.57
C GLN A 244 -1.27 -3.08 -7.14
N LEU A 245 -2.40 -3.62 -6.68
CA LEU A 245 -2.52 -4.27 -5.38
C LEU A 245 -1.62 -5.51 -5.28
N ARG A 246 -1.54 -6.33 -6.32
CA ARG A 246 -0.64 -7.49 -6.38
C ARG A 246 0.83 -7.07 -6.29
N ARG A 247 1.24 -6.08 -7.08
CA ARG A 247 2.59 -5.51 -7.00
C ARG A 247 2.88 -4.96 -5.61
N ARG A 248 1.88 -4.34 -4.96
CA ARG A 248 2.03 -3.81 -3.60
C ARG A 248 2.15 -4.92 -2.57
N ILE A 249 1.36 -5.98 -2.66
CA ILE A 249 1.46 -7.16 -1.78
C ILE A 249 2.83 -7.81 -1.92
N GLU A 250 3.32 -7.96 -3.14
CA GLU A 250 4.64 -8.55 -3.38
C GLU A 250 5.77 -7.68 -2.82
N GLN A 251 5.70 -6.36 -3.03
CA GLN A 251 6.63 -5.41 -2.39
C GLN A 251 6.57 -5.48 -0.86
N LEU A 252 5.39 -5.66 -0.27
CA LEU A 252 5.22 -5.80 1.17
C LEU A 252 5.77 -7.14 1.68
N ARG A 253 5.58 -8.23 0.93
CA ARG A 253 6.17 -9.55 1.23
C ARG A 253 7.69 -9.51 1.22
N LEU A 254 8.28 -8.97 0.14
CA LEU A 254 9.72 -8.76 0.07
C LEU A 254 10.19 -7.88 1.25
N LYS A 255 9.53 -6.75 1.52
CA LYS A 255 9.88 -5.94 2.71
C LYS A 255 9.76 -6.71 4.03
N SER A 256 8.80 -7.62 4.16
CA SER A 256 8.60 -8.45 5.35
C SER A 256 9.69 -9.52 5.48
N GLU A 257 10.03 -10.23 4.40
CA GLU A 257 11.11 -11.23 4.39
C GLU A 257 12.47 -10.60 4.71
N TRP A 258 12.76 -9.43 4.13
CA TRP A 258 13.94 -8.63 4.45
C TRP A 258 13.91 -8.02 5.86
N SER A 259 12.73 -7.98 6.50
CA SER A 259 12.55 -7.44 7.85
C SER A 259 12.71 -8.50 8.94
N THR A 260 12.65 -9.78 8.59
CA THR A 260 12.74 -10.89 9.55
C THR A 260 14.18 -11.34 9.73
N ASP A 261 14.60 -11.53 10.98
CA ASP A 261 15.88 -12.15 11.35
C ASP A 261 15.98 -13.59 10.76
N LEU A 262 17.15 -14.21 10.85
CA LEU A 262 17.29 -15.64 10.56
C LEU A 262 16.62 -16.47 11.67
N ALA A 263 16.06 -17.62 11.30
CA ALA A 263 15.48 -18.53 12.28
C ALA A 263 16.59 -19.10 13.17
N LEU A 264 16.42 -19.01 14.49
CA LEU A 264 17.46 -19.41 15.44
C LEU A 264 17.73 -20.92 15.40
N ASP A 265 16.72 -21.73 15.10
CA ASP A 265 16.86 -23.17 14.93
C ASP A 265 17.85 -23.51 13.79
N ASP A 266 17.73 -22.84 12.64
CA ASP A 266 18.65 -23.05 11.50
C ASP A 266 20.08 -22.60 11.85
N VAL A 267 20.20 -21.48 12.56
CA VAL A 267 21.48 -20.93 13.00
C VAL A 267 22.14 -21.84 14.04
N ALA A 268 21.37 -22.37 15.01
CA ALA A 268 21.85 -23.32 16.00
C ALA A 268 22.37 -24.61 15.36
N TRP A 269 21.69 -25.09 14.33
CA TRP A 269 22.11 -26.26 13.55
C TRP A 269 23.45 -26.02 12.84
N GLU A 270 23.62 -24.90 12.13
CA GLU A 270 24.89 -24.54 11.47
C GLU A 270 26.03 -24.28 12.47
N LEU A 271 25.72 -23.86 13.70
CA LEU A 271 26.67 -23.73 14.80
C LEU A 271 27.14 -25.09 15.36
N GLY A 272 26.60 -26.21 14.84
CA GLY A 272 26.97 -27.56 15.26
C GLY A 272 26.30 -28.00 16.57
N LEU A 273 25.22 -27.32 16.98
CA LEU A 273 24.37 -27.79 18.06
C LEU A 273 23.42 -28.86 17.52
N TRP A 274 23.17 -29.90 18.32
CA TRP A 274 22.21 -30.94 17.95
C TRP A 274 20.98 -30.87 18.85
N ARG A 275 19.82 -31.22 18.28
CA ARG A 275 18.55 -31.06 18.97
C ARG A 275 18.25 -32.25 19.89
N LYS A 276 18.09 -31.97 21.17
CA LYS A 276 17.66 -32.94 22.21
C LYS A 276 16.34 -32.46 22.81
N SER A 277 15.24 -33.06 22.36
CA SER A 277 13.88 -32.60 22.71
C SER A 277 13.65 -31.13 22.31
N ASN A 278 13.52 -30.23 23.28
CA ASN A 278 13.30 -28.80 23.05
C ASN A 278 14.58 -27.95 23.18
N GLU A 279 15.72 -28.59 23.46
CA GLU A 279 17.00 -27.92 23.73
C GLU A 279 17.99 -28.17 22.59
N TRP A 280 18.83 -27.18 22.30
CA TRP A 280 19.95 -27.30 21.38
C TRP A 280 21.24 -27.49 22.16
N VAL A 281 21.83 -28.69 22.08
CA VAL A 281 22.93 -29.12 22.93
C VAL A 281 24.24 -29.13 22.14
N GLY A 282 25.27 -28.51 22.68
CA GLY A 282 26.64 -28.54 22.19
C GLY A 282 27.62 -28.97 23.28
N LYS A 283 28.92 -28.89 23.00
CA LYS A 283 29.98 -29.31 23.93
C LYS A 283 29.92 -28.57 25.28
N ASN A 284 29.61 -27.27 25.25
CA ASN A 284 29.61 -26.38 26.42
C ASN A 284 28.33 -25.51 26.53
N HIS A 285 27.32 -25.78 25.70
CA HIS A 285 26.15 -24.92 25.55
C HIS A 285 24.88 -25.77 25.56
N ILE A 286 23.85 -25.26 26.23
CA ILE A 286 22.50 -25.84 26.21
C ILE A 286 21.57 -24.67 25.94
N ILE A 287 21.14 -24.54 24.70
CA ILE A 287 20.40 -23.38 24.21
C ILE A 287 18.91 -23.70 24.13
N ASN A 288 18.11 -22.93 24.84
CA ASN A 288 16.66 -22.92 24.73
C ASN A 288 16.24 -21.74 23.85
N ILE A 289 15.55 -22.04 22.75
CA ILE A 289 15.07 -21.05 21.78
C ILE A 289 13.57 -20.84 22.00
N ASP A 290 13.17 -19.57 22.11
CA ASP A 290 11.77 -19.13 22.16
C ASP A 290 11.57 -17.98 21.18
N GLY A 291 11.07 -18.30 19.99
CA GLY A 291 10.92 -17.36 18.89
C GLY A 291 12.25 -16.74 18.46
N SER A 292 12.40 -15.42 18.65
CA SER A 292 13.65 -14.71 18.35
C SER A 292 14.65 -14.69 19.50
N LYS A 293 14.25 -15.17 20.68
CA LYS A 293 15.08 -15.14 21.90
C LYS A 293 15.69 -16.49 22.16
N PHE A 294 16.83 -16.48 22.85
CA PHE A 294 17.41 -17.70 23.36
C PHE A 294 18.03 -17.50 24.74
N THR A 295 18.14 -18.60 25.48
CA THR A 295 18.85 -18.66 26.75
C THR A 295 19.85 -19.81 26.71
N ASP A 296 21.08 -19.53 27.15
CA ASP A 296 22.04 -20.59 27.48
C ASP A 296 21.87 -20.96 28.95
N ILE A 297 21.62 -22.25 29.18
CA ILE A 297 21.42 -22.84 30.50
C ILE A 297 22.51 -23.85 30.85
N ALA A 298 23.60 -23.91 30.06
CA ALA A 298 24.74 -24.75 30.40
C ALA A 298 25.36 -24.32 31.75
N PRO A 299 25.86 -25.27 32.57
CA PRO A 299 26.53 -24.95 33.82
C PRO A 299 27.68 -23.95 33.62
N GLY A 300 27.57 -22.76 34.22
CA GLY A 300 28.57 -21.69 34.09
C GLY A 300 28.39 -20.74 32.90
N SER A 301 27.33 -20.90 32.11
CA SER A 301 26.98 -20.01 30.99
C SER A 301 25.53 -19.56 31.14
N GLN A 302 25.28 -18.58 32.02
CA GLN A 302 23.99 -17.90 32.10
C GLN A 302 24.00 -16.69 31.17
N PHE A 303 23.47 -16.88 29.96
CA PHE A 303 23.38 -15.83 28.97
C PHE A 303 22.00 -15.82 28.34
N GLN A 304 21.47 -14.63 28.08
CA GLN A 304 20.25 -14.44 27.30
C GLN A 304 20.58 -13.55 26.11
N GLY A 305 20.18 -13.99 24.92
CA GLY A 305 20.36 -13.23 23.69
C GLY A 305 19.07 -13.17 22.87
N ASP A 306 19.07 -12.29 21.88
CA ASP A 306 17.91 -12.06 21.02
C ASP A 306 18.36 -11.89 19.56
N GLY A 307 18.16 -12.94 18.77
CA GLY A 307 18.44 -12.96 17.34
C GLY A 307 19.69 -13.71 16.94
N ALA A 308 19.82 -13.94 15.64
CA ALA A 308 20.83 -14.84 15.08
C ALA A 308 22.25 -14.35 15.34
N LEU A 309 22.44 -13.02 15.25
CA LEU A 309 23.76 -12.42 15.45
C LEU A 309 24.27 -12.60 16.88
N ASP A 310 23.41 -12.44 17.88
CA ASP A 310 23.78 -12.64 19.28
C ASP A 310 24.02 -14.11 19.59
N LEU A 311 23.27 -15.03 18.97
CA LEU A 311 23.49 -16.46 19.09
C LEU A 311 24.88 -16.86 18.57
N VAL A 312 25.26 -16.38 17.38
CA VAL A 312 26.58 -16.64 16.80
C VAL A 312 27.69 -16.04 17.66
N LYS A 313 27.56 -14.77 18.08
CA LYS A 313 28.54 -14.12 18.98
C LYS A 313 28.76 -14.91 20.26
N HIS A 314 27.66 -15.37 20.87
CA HIS A 314 27.70 -16.12 22.13
C HIS A 314 28.37 -17.48 21.98
N ILE A 315 27.94 -18.29 21.00
CA ILE A 315 28.45 -19.66 20.80
C ILE A 315 29.89 -19.67 20.28
N ASN A 316 30.21 -18.82 19.29
CA ASN A 316 31.56 -18.76 18.73
C ASN A 316 32.51 -17.87 19.53
N LYS A 317 32.02 -17.17 20.57
CA LYS A 317 32.78 -16.22 21.39
C LYS A 317 33.54 -15.19 20.54
N CYS A 318 32.83 -14.62 19.56
CA CYS A 318 33.41 -13.71 18.58
C CYS A 318 32.76 -12.33 18.62
N ASP A 319 33.42 -11.36 18.01
CA ASP A 319 32.86 -10.02 17.85
C ASP A 319 31.78 -9.96 16.77
N GLN A 320 31.15 -8.79 16.64
CA GLN A 320 30.07 -8.59 15.68
C GLN A 320 30.52 -8.77 14.22
N SER A 321 31.73 -8.33 13.86
CA SER A 321 32.23 -8.43 12.49
C SER A 321 32.47 -9.89 12.11
N ALA A 322 33.09 -10.66 13.00
CA ALA A 322 33.30 -12.09 12.82
C ALA A 322 31.97 -12.87 12.76
N ALA A 323 30.99 -12.51 13.59
CA ALA A 323 29.67 -13.14 13.55
C ALA A 323 28.90 -12.85 12.24
N ILE A 324 28.97 -11.62 11.72
CA ILE A 324 28.38 -11.27 10.40
C ILE A 324 29.07 -12.04 9.28
N LEU A 325 30.40 -12.15 9.33
CA LEU A 325 31.16 -12.91 8.34
C LEU A 325 30.74 -14.39 8.36
N TRP A 326 30.66 -14.99 9.55
CA TRP A 326 30.22 -16.37 9.73
C TRP A 326 28.80 -16.60 9.18
N LEU A 327 27.87 -15.69 9.48
CA LEU A 327 26.50 -15.75 8.94
C LEU A 327 26.49 -15.60 7.40
N GLY A 328 27.41 -14.81 6.85
CA GLY A 328 27.56 -14.63 5.41
C GLY A 328 28.07 -15.89 4.71
N GLU A 329 28.99 -16.61 5.35
CA GLU A 329 29.49 -17.89 4.85
C GLU A 329 28.41 -18.99 4.88
N ARG A 330 27.58 -19.03 5.92
CA ARG A 330 26.57 -20.09 6.11
C ARG A 330 25.23 -19.82 5.43
N PHE A 331 24.73 -18.59 5.50
CA PHE A 331 23.40 -18.20 5.04
C PHE A 331 23.45 -17.24 3.83
N GLY A 332 24.63 -17.03 3.28
CA GLY A 332 24.86 -16.09 2.19
C GLY A 332 24.73 -14.63 2.61
N LYS A 333 25.04 -13.73 1.66
CA LYS A 333 25.00 -12.28 1.87
C LYS A 333 23.64 -11.78 2.37
N ALA A 334 22.54 -12.32 1.84
CA ALA A 334 21.19 -11.93 2.23
C ALA A 334 20.87 -12.31 3.68
N GLY A 335 21.27 -13.51 4.13
CA GLY A 335 21.08 -13.95 5.51
C GLY A 335 21.86 -13.10 6.51
N ALA A 336 23.14 -12.81 6.22
CA ALA A 336 23.96 -11.94 7.05
C ALA A 336 23.39 -10.51 7.15
N GLN A 337 22.91 -9.95 6.03
CA GLN A 337 22.28 -8.63 6.03
C GLN A 337 21.00 -8.61 6.86
N ARG A 338 20.15 -9.63 6.75
CA ARG A 338 18.92 -9.75 7.55
C ARG A 338 19.22 -9.78 9.05
N ALA A 339 20.17 -10.61 9.48
CA ALA A 339 20.55 -10.70 10.89
C ALA A 339 21.15 -9.40 11.43
N ALA A 340 22.01 -8.73 10.65
CA ALA A 340 22.58 -7.44 11.03
C ALA A 340 21.52 -6.33 11.14
N ILE A 341 20.57 -6.27 10.20
CA ILE A 341 19.47 -5.29 10.23
C ILE A 341 18.54 -5.55 11.41
N ALA A 342 18.21 -6.81 11.69
CA ALA A 342 17.38 -7.19 12.82
C ALA A 342 18.03 -6.78 14.16
N HIS A 343 19.32 -7.08 14.34
CA HIS A 343 20.07 -6.67 15.53
C HIS A 343 20.14 -5.14 15.66
N ALA A 344 20.50 -4.43 14.59
CA ALA A 344 20.58 -2.97 14.60
C ALA A 344 19.26 -2.29 14.98
N ARG A 345 18.12 -2.83 14.53
CA ARG A 345 16.79 -2.33 14.92
C ARG A 345 16.52 -2.51 16.41
N LYS A 346 16.86 -3.68 16.98
CA LYS A 346 16.69 -3.94 18.41
C LYS A 346 17.53 -2.98 19.25
N VAL A 347 18.82 -2.85 18.91
CA VAL A 347 19.73 -1.91 19.57
C VAL A 347 19.23 -0.47 19.46
N ALA A 348 18.72 -0.06 18.30
CA ALA A 348 18.17 1.28 18.13
C ALA A 348 16.94 1.52 19.02
N VAL A 349 16.02 0.56 19.13
CA VAL A 349 14.85 0.68 20.01
C VAL A 349 15.27 0.82 21.47
N ASP A 350 16.22 -0.01 21.92
CA ASP A 350 16.72 0.03 23.29
C ASP A 350 17.41 1.36 23.61
N ILE A 351 18.28 1.86 22.72
CA ILE A 351 18.93 3.17 22.87
C ILE A 351 17.89 4.30 22.96
N ILE A 352 16.88 4.31 22.09
CA ILE A 352 15.84 5.35 22.09
C ILE A 352 15.03 5.34 23.40
N GLN A 353 14.82 4.17 24.00
CA GLN A 353 14.05 4.03 25.24
C GLN A 353 14.87 4.35 26.50
N THR A 354 16.16 4.03 26.49
CA THR A 354 17.01 4.12 27.69
C THR A 354 17.85 5.38 27.75
N GLN A 355 18.20 5.97 26.61
CA GLN A 355 19.11 7.12 26.55
C GLN A 355 18.36 8.41 26.24
N SER A 356 18.67 9.48 26.96
CA SER A 356 18.16 10.82 26.68
C SER A 356 19.06 11.54 25.67
N ALA A 357 18.47 12.13 24.64
CA ALA A 357 19.19 12.98 23.70
C ALA A 357 19.82 14.20 24.42
N PRO A 358 21.04 14.64 24.02
CA PRO A 358 21.63 15.87 24.55
C PRO A 358 20.70 17.06 24.33
N GLN A 359 20.50 17.89 25.35
CA GLN A 359 19.69 19.11 25.22
C GLN A 359 20.50 20.22 24.57
N PHE A 360 19.84 21.02 23.72
CA PHE A 360 20.44 22.22 23.15
C PHE A 360 20.91 23.19 24.25
N THR A 361 22.12 23.70 24.10
CA THR A 361 22.68 24.74 24.97
C THR A 361 22.89 26.00 24.15
N PRO A 362 22.24 27.13 24.49
CA PRO A 362 22.41 28.38 23.74
C PRO A 362 23.84 28.95 23.92
N PRO A 363 24.31 29.78 22.97
CA PRO A 363 25.55 30.53 23.15
C PRO A 363 25.52 31.33 24.45
N VAL A 364 26.66 31.43 25.13
CA VAL A 364 26.76 32.23 26.35
C VAL A 364 26.74 33.71 25.97
N GLU A 365 25.88 34.50 26.62
CA GLU A 365 25.85 35.95 26.45
C GLU A 365 27.17 36.57 26.93
N ASP A 366 27.77 37.37 26.05
CA ASP A 366 28.91 38.23 26.35
C ASP A 366 28.48 39.70 26.31
N LYS A 367 28.26 40.25 27.50
CA LYS A 367 27.83 41.65 27.66
C LYS A 367 28.88 42.65 27.19
N THR A 368 30.16 42.27 27.12
CA THR A 368 31.23 43.18 26.67
C THR A 368 31.14 43.47 25.17
N ASN A 369 30.61 42.52 24.40
CA ASN A 369 30.40 42.66 22.96
C ASN A 369 29.05 43.28 22.59
N TRP A 370 28.13 43.44 23.55
CA TRP A 370 26.78 43.93 23.28
C TRP A 370 26.76 45.28 22.57
N SER A 371 27.54 46.26 23.03
CA SER A 371 27.57 47.59 22.41
C SER A 371 28.05 47.56 20.95
N ALA A 372 28.89 46.60 20.57
CA ALA A 372 29.29 46.42 19.17
C ALA A 372 28.17 45.81 18.32
N VAL A 373 27.49 44.79 18.85
CA VAL A 373 26.35 44.13 18.20
C VAL A 373 25.15 45.07 18.07
N GLU A 374 24.83 45.83 19.11
CA GLU A 374 23.77 46.85 19.10
C GLU A 374 24.05 47.91 18.03
N ARG A 375 25.30 48.40 17.94
CA ARG A 375 25.72 49.33 16.89
C ARG A 375 25.54 48.73 15.49
N TYR A 376 25.89 47.47 15.30
CA TYR A 376 25.68 46.78 14.02
C TYR A 376 24.19 46.69 13.66
N LEU A 377 23.34 46.25 14.60
CA LEU A 377 21.89 46.12 14.36
C LEU A 377 21.24 47.48 14.08
N THR A 378 21.68 48.53 14.76
CA THR A 378 21.11 49.88 14.61
C THR A 378 21.66 50.63 13.40
N GLN A 379 22.99 50.77 13.30
CA GLN A 379 23.64 51.62 12.31
C GLN A 379 23.85 50.91 10.97
N THR A 380 24.20 49.63 10.98
CA THR A 380 24.45 48.86 9.75
C THR A 380 23.15 48.27 9.21
N ARG A 381 22.31 47.69 10.08
CA ARG A 381 21.05 47.04 9.68
C ARG A 381 19.82 47.96 9.75
N GLY A 382 19.96 49.19 10.25
CA GLY A 382 18.88 50.17 10.26
C GLY A 382 17.72 49.84 11.22
N ILE A 383 17.91 48.89 12.14
CA ILE A 383 16.85 48.51 13.09
C ILE A 383 16.78 49.60 14.18
N PRO A 384 15.60 50.13 14.52
CA PRO A 384 15.47 51.17 15.54
C PRO A 384 16.01 50.72 16.91
N SER A 385 16.70 51.62 17.62
CA SER A 385 17.32 51.33 18.92
C SER A 385 16.31 50.75 19.92
N ASP A 386 15.12 51.34 20.01
CA ASP A 386 14.06 50.88 20.92
C ASP A 386 13.63 49.43 20.63
N CYS A 387 13.63 49.02 19.35
CA CYS A 387 13.35 47.64 18.96
C CYS A 387 14.49 46.70 19.36
N VAL A 388 15.74 47.08 19.13
CA VAL A 388 16.91 46.28 19.54
C VAL A 388 16.93 46.10 21.06
N GLN A 389 16.68 47.17 21.82
CA GLN A 389 16.60 47.14 23.29
C GLN A 389 15.42 46.30 23.79
N MET A 390 14.26 46.37 23.14
CA MET A 390 13.12 45.51 23.44
C MET A 390 13.49 44.02 23.27
N LEU A 391 14.14 43.66 22.17
CA LEU A 391 14.54 42.27 21.91
C LEU A 391 15.64 41.79 22.87
N HIS A 392 16.58 42.66 23.23
CA HIS A 392 17.65 42.37 24.20
C HIS A 392 17.13 42.22 25.63
N SER A 393 16.25 43.12 26.08
CA SER A 393 15.63 43.04 27.40
C SER A 393 14.73 41.80 27.57
N GLN A 394 14.16 41.28 26.48
CA GLN A 394 13.47 39.99 26.46
C GLN A 394 14.42 38.78 26.49
N GLY A 395 15.73 39.00 26.37
CA GLY A 395 16.75 37.96 26.32
C GLY A 395 16.74 37.14 25.04
N ILE A 396 16.05 37.62 23.98
CA ILE A 396 15.85 36.86 22.75
C ILE A 396 16.82 37.25 21.63
N VAL A 397 17.53 38.37 21.82
CA VAL A 397 18.67 38.79 21.01
C VAL A 397 19.80 39.24 21.94
N TYR A 398 21.04 38.79 21.73
CA TYR A 398 22.20 39.22 22.52
C TYR A 398 23.51 39.02 21.75
N ALA A 399 24.66 39.34 22.35
CA ALA A 399 25.98 39.14 21.77
C ALA A 399 26.68 37.90 22.36
N ASP A 400 27.36 37.11 21.54
CA ASP A 400 28.26 36.06 22.04
C ASP A 400 29.73 36.53 22.13
N SER A 401 30.62 35.63 22.58
CA SER A 401 32.07 35.90 22.69
C SER A 401 32.77 36.21 21.37
N LYS A 402 32.14 35.94 20.22
CA LYS A 402 32.66 36.24 18.87
C LYS A 402 32.02 37.51 18.28
N ALA A 403 31.28 38.25 19.09
CA ALA A 403 30.48 39.40 18.68
C ALA A 403 29.48 39.07 17.55
N ASN A 404 28.91 37.86 17.54
CA ASN A 404 27.75 37.56 16.72
C ASN A 404 26.50 38.15 17.37
N ALA A 405 25.56 38.65 16.55
CA ALA A 405 24.18 38.83 16.98
C ALA A 405 23.51 37.45 17.07
N VAL A 406 23.23 37.01 18.29
CA VAL A 406 22.55 35.76 18.59
C VAL A 406 21.05 36.01 18.63
N PHE A 407 20.29 35.26 17.84
CA PHE A 407 18.83 35.29 17.79
C PHE A 407 18.30 33.97 18.33
N LEU A 408 17.75 33.97 19.54
CA LEU A 408 17.26 32.73 20.16
C LEU A 408 16.02 32.19 19.45
N MET A 409 16.07 30.90 19.14
CA MET A 409 14.98 30.15 18.55
C MET A 409 14.26 29.34 19.63
N ARG A 410 12.94 29.50 19.66
CA ARG A 410 12.07 28.88 20.66
C ARG A 410 11.03 28.00 19.97
N ASN A 411 10.65 26.93 20.64
CA ASN A 411 9.47 26.16 20.27
C ASN A 411 8.19 26.91 20.65
N GLN A 412 7.03 26.25 20.48
CA GLN A 412 5.72 26.87 20.68
C GLN A 412 5.43 27.19 22.16
N GLU A 413 5.98 26.41 23.07
CA GLU A 413 5.87 26.63 24.51
C GLU A 413 6.85 27.71 25.00
N GLY A 414 7.67 28.29 24.10
CA GLY A 414 8.67 29.30 24.43
C GLY A 414 9.99 28.72 24.94
N LYS A 415 10.16 27.39 24.95
CA LYS A 415 11.41 26.74 25.34
C LYS A 415 12.46 26.96 24.24
N THR A 416 13.63 27.47 24.63
CA THR A 416 14.78 27.63 23.74
C THR A 416 15.29 26.26 23.29
N GLN A 417 15.36 26.06 21.97
CA GLN A 417 15.90 24.84 21.35
C GLN A 417 16.83 25.13 20.17
N GLY A 418 17.16 26.40 19.95
CA GLY A 418 18.08 26.79 18.90
C GLY A 418 18.56 28.22 19.03
N ALA A 419 19.53 28.57 18.19
CA ALA A 419 19.95 29.95 17.99
C ALA A 419 20.41 30.15 16.54
N PHE A 420 20.02 31.27 15.95
CA PHE A 420 20.59 31.77 14.71
C PHE A 420 21.66 32.82 15.02
N LEU A 421 22.79 32.75 14.35
CA LEU A 421 23.95 33.61 14.57
C LEU A 421 24.18 34.46 13.32
N GLN A 422 24.27 35.76 13.51
CA GLN A 422 24.72 36.69 12.48
C GLN A 422 26.03 37.34 12.91
N GLY A 423 27.09 37.08 12.16
CA GLY A 423 28.37 37.75 12.31
C GLY A 423 28.25 39.25 12.07
N THR A 424 28.85 40.04 12.97
CA THR A 424 28.86 41.52 12.87
C THR A 424 30.15 42.06 12.26
N VAL A 425 31.24 41.30 12.37
CA VAL A 425 32.57 41.66 11.83
C VAL A 425 32.88 40.94 10.52
N ASN A 426 32.27 39.78 10.30
CA ASN A 426 32.42 38.97 9.10
C ASN A 426 31.04 38.73 8.44
N ALA A 427 31.04 38.13 7.25
CA ALA A 427 29.80 37.80 6.54
C ALA A 427 29.13 36.50 7.03
N PHE A 428 29.49 35.99 8.21
CA PHE A 428 28.95 34.72 8.71
C PHE A 428 27.46 34.84 9.01
N SER A 429 26.67 33.88 8.54
CA SER A 429 25.31 33.63 9.01
C SER A 429 25.08 32.13 9.12
N GLY A 430 24.44 31.70 10.20
CA GLY A 430 24.29 30.26 10.46
C GLY A 430 23.55 29.95 11.75
N TYR A 431 23.56 28.68 12.13
CA TYR A 431 22.90 28.18 13.33
C TYR A 431 23.94 27.69 14.34
N GLU A 432 23.64 27.85 15.63
CA GLU A 432 24.44 27.24 16.70
C GLU A 432 24.28 25.71 16.66
N LEU A 433 25.35 25.01 17.03
CA LEU A 433 25.39 23.56 17.06
C LEU A 433 24.27 23.01 17.97
N GLY A 434 23.55 21.99 17.48
CA GLY A 434 22.43 21.38 18.21
C GLY A 434 21.09 22.11 18.05
N THR A 435 21.00 23.15 17.22
CA THR A 435 19.73 23.84 16.96
C THR A 435 18.66 22.92 16.35
N HIS A 436 17.49 22.84 16.98
CA HIS A 436 16.32 22.12 16.49
C HIS A 436 15.55 22.93 15.44
N ARG A 437 16.01 22.92 14.19
CA ARG A 437 15.46 23.76 13.12
C ARG A 437 14.01 23.46 12.70
N ARG A 438 13.49 22.26 12.98
CA ARG A 438 12.11 21.88 12.62
C ARG A 438 11.07 22.32 13.64
N ASP A 439 11.49 22.46 14.90
CA ASP A 439 10.59 22.64 16.05
C ASP A 439 10.91 23.91 16.84
N SER A 440 11.75 24.80 16.30
CA SER A 440 12.06 26.08 16.92
C SER A 440 12.26 27.19 15.90
N TRP A 441 11.88 28.41 16.27
CA TRP A 441 11.92 29.59 15.40
C TRP A 441 12.35 30.83 16.18
N PHE A 442 12.99 31.76 15.49
CA PHE A 442 13.06 33.12 16.00
C PHE A 442 11.72 33.80 15.70
N TYR A 443 11.02 34.22 16.76
CA TYR A 443 9.78 34.97 16.62
C TYR A 443 9.59 35.95 17.77
N PHE A 444 8.86 37.03 17.51
CA PHE A 444 8.44 37.98 18.53
C PHE A 444 7.03 38.50 18.22
N HIS A 445 6.43 39.18 19.19
CA HIS A 445 5.08 39.70 19.07
C HIS A 445 5.07 41.22 19.19
N LEU A 446 4.21 41.88 18.40
CA LEU A 446 3.86 43.29 18.58
C LEU A 446 2.33 43.43 18.65
N GLY A 447 1.89 44.45 19.39
CA GLY A 447 0.46 44.75 19.57
C GLY A 447 -0.31 43.77 20.47
N GLY A 448 -1.51 44.18 20.88
CA GLY A 448 -2.40 43.39 21.74
C GLY A 448 -1.86 43.11 23.15
N LYS A 449 -2.57 42.27 23.92
CA LYS A 449 -2.13 41.80 25.24
C LYS A 449 -1.33 40.51 25.15
N ALA A 450 -0.45 40.26 26.13
CA ALA A 450 0.38 39.07 26.22
C ALA A 450 -0.39 37.74 26.36
N THR A 451 -1.69 37.77 26.64
CA THR A 451 -2.58 36.60 26.70
C THR A 451 -3.40 36.39 25.43
N ASP A 452 -3.42 37.36 24.50
CA ASP A 452 -4.27 37.28 23.32
C ASP A 452 -3.73 36.24 22.34
N LYS A 453 -4.63 35.57 21.60
CA LYS A 453 -4.23 34.73 20.47
C LYS A 453 -3.78 35.61 19.31
N SER A 454 -2.74 35.20 18.60
CA SER A 454 -2.24 35.93 17.42
C SER A 454 -3.30 35.96 16.33
N SER A 455 -3.72 37.17 15.97
CA SER A 455 -4.71 37.41 14.92
C SER A 455 -4.08 37.52 13.52
N LYS A 456 -2.78 37.83 13.49
CA LYS A 456 -1.95 37.94 12.30
C LYS A 456 -0.60 37.28 12.52
N ALA A 457 -0.08 36.60 11.51
CA ALA A 457 1.28 36.09 11.45
C ALA A 457 1.98 36.68 10.23
N LEU A 458 3.22 37.13 10.37
CA LEU A 458 4.08 37.55 9.27
C LEU A 458 5.32 36.65 9.25
N LEU A 459 5.49 35.96 8.13
CA LEU A 459 6.55 34.98 7.92
C LEU A 459 7.61 35.56 6.99
N CYS A 460 8.88 35.48 7.39
CA CYS A 460 10.00 35.97 6.60
C CYS A 460 11.21 35.01 6.71
N GLN A 461 12.26 35.25 5.91
CA GLN A 461 13.32 34.25 5.68
C GLN A 461 14.36 34.16 6.79
N SER A 462 14.64 35.26 7.49
CA SER A 462 15.70 35.31 8.52
C SER A 462 15.31 36.27 9.65
N PRO A 463 15.95 36.17 10.83
CA PRO A 463 15.65 37.08 11.94
C PRO A 463 15.75 38.57 11.61
N ILE A 464 16.80 38.98 10.88
CA ILE A 464 16.98 40.39 10.48
C ILE A 464 15.90 40.83 9.50
N GLU A 465 15.57 40.00 8.52
CA GLU A 465 14.49 40.29 7.58
C GLU A 465 13.14 40.38 8.30
N THR A 466 12.85 39.44 9.22
CA THR A 466 11.64 39.43 10.05
C THR A 466 11.51 40.70 10.88
N ILE A 467 12.58 41.15 11.52
CA ILE A 467 12.59 42.43 12.26
C ILE A 467 12.41 43.60 11.30
N SER A 468 13.06 43.56 10.14
CA SER A 468 13.01 44.65 9.17
C SER A 468 11.60 44.88 8.64
N VAL A 469 10.88 43.80 8.28
CA VAL A 469 9.46 43.90 7.88
C VAL A 469 8.59 44.41 9.02
N ALA A 470 8.82 43.94 10.25
CA ALA A 470 8.05 44.41 11.40
C ALA A 470 8.20 45.91 11.63
N MET A 471 9.41 46.44 11.47
CA MET A 471 9.70 47.87 11.64
C MET A 471 9.14 48.71 10.49
N LEU A 472 9.19 48.21 9.25
CA LEU A 472 8.52 48.87 8.12
C LEU A 472 7.00 48.92 8.33
N GLU A 473 6.35 47.83 8.77
CA GLU A 473 4.92 47.86 9.11
C GLU A 473 4.63 48.82 10.27
N TYR A 474 5.50 48.89 11.27
CA TYR A 474 5.36 49.80 12.41
C TYR A 474 5.50 51.27 11.99
N PHE A 475 6.43 51.62 11.12
CA PHE A 475 6.59 53.00 10.66
C PHE A 475 5.44 53.47 9.76
N ASP A 476 4.89 52.57 8.94
CA ASP A 476 3.75 52.87 8.06
C ASP A 476 2.43 52.99 8.83
N LYS A 477 2.20 52.11 9.83
CA LYS A 477 0.86 51.94 10.45
C LYS A 477 0.82 52.15 11.96
N GLY A 478 1.96 52.33 12.60
CA GLY A 478 2.09 52.34 14.06
C GLY A 478 2.01 50.95 14.69
N MET A 479 1.83 50.93 16.01
CA MET A 479 1.71 49.68 16.79
C MET A 479 0.49 48.88 16.31
N PRO A 480 0.63 47.57 16.01
CA PRO A 480 -0.50 46.75 15.61
C PRO A 480 -1.61 46.76 16.68
N PRO A 481 -2.90 46.98 16.30
CA PRO A 481 -3.99 47.03 17.27
C PRO A 481 -4.33 45.65 17.86
N LYS A 482 -3.96 44.58 17.16
CA LYS A 482 -4.14 43.19 17.59
C LYS A 482 -2.80 42.49 17.62
N ARG A 483 -2.71 41.45 18.46
CA ARG A 483 -1.48 40.65 18.58
C ARG A 483 -1.09 40.05 17.24
N THR A 484 0.13 40.38 16.82
CA THR A 484 0.75 39.92 15.58
C THR A 484 2.05 39.21 15.90
N VAL A 485 2.24 38.01 15.37
CA VAL A 485 3.50 37.27 15.46
C VAL A 485 4.35 37.50 14.22
N PHE A 486 5.61 37.86 14.42
CA PHE A 486 6.63 37.97 13.37
C PHE A 486 7.58 36.81 13.54
N MET A 487 7.76 35.99 12.51
CA MET A 487 8.48 34.72 12.59
C MET A 487 9.46 34.54 11.44
N ALA A 488 10.67 34.11 11.76
CA ALA A 488 11.68 33.71 10.78
C ALA A 488 11.54 32.21 10.48
N ILE A 489 11.38 31.88 9.20
CA ILE A 489 11.29 30.53 8.65
C ILE A 489 12.17 30.49 7.41
N ASP A 490 13.24 29.71 7.45
CA ASP A 490 14.22 29.64 6.38
C ASP A 490 14.01 28.47 5.42
N ASP A 491 13.31 27.41 5.86
CA ASP A 491 12.98 26.22 5.06
C ASP A 491 11.49 25.85 5.25
N PRO A 492 10.75 25.48 4.19
CA PRO A 492 9.34 25.09 4.31
C PRO A 492 9.12 23.87 5.21
N LYS A 493 10.14 23.01 5.40
CA LYS A 493 10.10 21.86 6.32
C LYS A 493 10.03 22.26 7.79
N ALA A 494 10.41 23.50 8.10
CA ALA A 494 10.30 24.07 9.44
C ALA A 494 8.98 24.81 9.66
N LEU A 495 8.07 24.86 8.68
CA LEU A 495 6.84 25.64 8.81
C LEU A 495 5.88 24.99 9.85
N PRO A 496 5.45 25.71 10.92
CA PRO A 496 4.48 25.18 11.88
C PRO A 496 3.06 25.25 11.30
N VAL A 497 2.77 24.33 10.37
CA VAL A 497 1.56 24.35 9.53
C VAL A 497 0.28 24.30 10.39
N GLU A 498 0.19 23.37 11.34
CA GLU A 498 -1.02 23.18 12.17
C GLU A 498 -1.39 24.45 12.95
N GLN A 499 -0.40 25.21 13.38
CA GLN A 499 -0.58 26.42 14.17
C GLN A 499 -0.95 27.59 13.27
N LEU A 500 -0.22 27.77 12.17
CA LEU A 500 -0.43 28.88 11.24
C LEU A 500 -1.75 28.75 10.46
N GLN A 501 -2.26 27.54 10.27
CA GLN A 501 -3.59 27.31 9.71
C GLN A 501 -4.71 27.92 10.56
N ASN A 502 -4.51 28.00 11.88
CA ASN A 502 -5.47 28.58 12.81
C ASN A 502 -5.34 30.10 12.98
N VAL A 503 -4.34 30.74 12.36
CA VAL A 503 -4.15 32.20 12.40
C VAL A 503 -5.00 32.86 11.29
N PRO A 504 -5.90 33.80 11.62
CA PRO A 504 -6.83 34.39 10.64
C PRO A 504 -6.15 35.08 9.44
N HIS A 505 -5.01 35.72 9.67
CA HIS A 505 -4.28 36.46 8.65
C HIS A 505 -2.82 36.05 8.62
N VAL A 506 -2.41 35.29 7.62
CA VAL A 506 -1.01 34.88 7.44
C VAL A 506 -0.41 35.65 6.27
N ASN A 507 0.58 36.48 6.53
CA ASN A 507 1.35 37.22 5.53
C ASN A 507 2.69 36.53 5.30
N VAL A 508 3.08 36.41 4.04
CA VAL A 508 4.32 35.75 3.60
C VAL A 508 5.15 36.80 2.89
N ALA A 509 6.26 37.18 3.50
CA ALA A 509 7.13 38.27 3.05
C ALA A 509 8.46 37.71 2.54
N PHE A 510 8.42 36.71 1.67
CA PHE A 510 9.60 36.08 1.08
C PHE A 510 9.91 36.71 -0.28
N THR A 511 11.19 36.88 -0.57
CA THR A 511 11.67 37.47 -1.82
C THR A 511 11.91 36.39 -2.89
N HIS A 512 12.23 35.16 -2.46
CA HIS A 512 12.38 34.00 -3.36
C HIS A 512 11.03 33.36 -3.75
N THR A 513 10.85 33.15 -5.06
CA THR A 513 9.63 32.59 -5.65
C THR A 513 9.39 31.11 -5.30
N SER A 514 10.45 30.33 -5.15
CA SER A 514 10.39 28.90 -4.76
C SER A 514 9.82 28.72 -3.35
N MET A 515 10.34 29.47 -2.37
CA MET A 515 9.87 29.49 -0.99
C MET A 515 8.40 29.91 -0.89
N THR A 516 8.06 30.98 -1.61
CA THR A 516 6.68 31.49 -1.65
C THR A 516 5.72 30.43 -2.17
N ARG A 517 6.07 29.71 -3.24
CA ARG A 517 5.25 28.64 -3.81
C ARG A 517 5.07 27.49 -2.81
N ALA A 518 6.14 27.04 -2.15
CA ALA A 518 6.09 25.97 -1.17
C ALA A 518 5.21 26.33 0.03
N ILE A 519 5.35 27.53 0.58
CA ILE A 519 4.52 28.01 1.69
C ILE A 519 3.06 28.16 1.24
N LYS A 520 2.80 28.63 0.02
CA LYS A 520 1.44 28.73 -0.53
C LYS A 520 0.74 27.38 -0.67
N GLN A 521 1.48 26.31 -0.95
CA GLN A 521 0.92 24.96 -0.98
C GLN A 521 0.55 24.46 0.42
N LEU A 522 1.36 24.78 1.43
CA LEU A 522 1.13 24.36 2.83
C LEU A 522 0.09 25.24 3.56
N LEU A 523 0.03 26.53 3.23
CA LEU A 523 -0.86 27.54 3.80
C LEU A 523 -1.57 28.33 2.68
N PRO A 524 -2.60 27.75 2.03
CA PRO A 524 -3.30 28.39 0.92
C PRO A 524 -3.89 29.77 1.24
N GLN A 525 -4.33 29.97 2.49
CA GLN A 525 -4.91 31.22 3.01
C GLN A 525 -3.90 32.37 3.16
N SER A 526 -2.61 32.10 3.00
CA SER A 526 -1.57 33.12 3.14
C SER A 526 -1.68 34.25 2.10
N LYS A 527 -1.21 35.45 2.41
CA LYS A 527 -1.14 36.59 1.48
C LYS A 527 0.32 37.00 1.27
N LEU A 528 0.72 37.12 0.01
CA LEU A 528 2.07 37.56 -0.34
C LEU A 528 2.21 39.06 -0.07
N VAL A 529 3.28 39.44 0.62
CA VAL A 529 3.71 40.82 0.79
C VAL A 529 4.91 41.05 -0.12
N LYS A 530 4.86 42.05 -0.99
CA LYS A 530 5.93 42.34 -1.94
C LYS A 530 6.95 43.28 -1.31
N CYS A 531 8.23 42.92 -1.44
CA CYS A 531 9.35 43.82 -1.16
C CYS A 531 9.67 44.63 -2.42
N GLU A 532 9.89 45.94 -2.26
CA GLU A 532 10.18 46.83 -3.39
C GLU A 532 11.64 46.73 -3.85
N THR A 533 12.55 46.48 -2.90
CA THR A 533 14.00 46.46 -3.16
C THR A 533 14.57 45.04 -3.34
N GLY A 534 13.73 44.01 -3.17
CA GLY A 534 14.14 42.60 -3.22
C GLY A 534 14.79 42.06 -1.94
N ASP A 535 15.00 42.90 -0.92
CA ASP A 535 15.55 42.58 0.40
C ASP A 535 14.95 43.52 1.45
N TRP A 536 14.32 42.99 2.51
CA TRP A 536 13.58 43.83 3.45
C TRP A 536 14.49 44.68 4.34
N ASN A 537 15.68 44.18 4.67
CA ASN A 537 16.66 44.95 5.42
C ASN A 537 17.16 46.16 4.63
N SER A 538 17.46 45.99 3.34
CA SER A 538 17.84 47.07 2.43
C SER A 538 16.73 48.12 2.33
N GLN A 539 15.47 47.69 2.24
CA GLN A 539 14.33 48.59 2.25
C GLN A 539 14.24 49.40 3.55
N LEU A 540 14.42 48.76 4.71
CA LEU A 540 14.43 49.44 6.01
C LEU A 540 15.60 50.43 6.14
N VAL A 541 16.80 50.06 5.71
CA VAL A 541 17.98 50.94 5.75
C VAL A 541 17.75 52.19 4.90
N ASN A 542 17.22 52.03 3.69
CA ASN A 542 16.89 53.15 2.81
C ASN A 542 15.84 54.08 3.43
N PHE A 543 14.77 53.50 3.98
CA PHE A 543 13.71 54.25 4.66
C PHE A 543 14.24 55.03 5.87
N SER A 544 15.09 54.39 6.69
CA SER A 544 15.68 55.03 7.88
C SER A 544 16.59 56.20 7.52
N ARG A 545 17.37 56.09 6.43
CA ARG A 545 18.19 57.21 5.93
C ARG A 545 17.33 58.39 5.47
N GLN A 546 16.23 58.14 4.76
CA GLN A 546 15.31 59.19 4.31
C GLN A 546 14.68 59.94 5.50
N LEU A 547 14.23 59.21 6.52
CA LEU A 547 13.71 59.80 7.76
C LEU A 547 14.73 60.68 8.49
N GLN A 548 15.98 60.23 8.58
CA GLN A 548 17.05 61.01 9.20
C GLN A 548 17.34 62.30 8.41
N GLN A 549 17.33 62.25 7.08
CA GLN A 549 17.50 63.43 6.22
C GLN A 549 16.35 64.43 6.42
N GLN A 550 15.11 63.96 6.44
CA GLN A 550 13.93 64.81 6.68
C GLN A 550 13.97 65.50 8.05
N ARG A 551 14.31 64.75 9.12
CA ARG A 551 14.44 65.33 10.47
C ARG A 551 15.57 66.35 10.57
N SER A 552 16.68 66.10 9.87
CA SER A 552 17.81 67.04 9.84
C SER A 552 17.46 68.33 9.09
N GLN A 553 16.66 68.23 8.03
CA GLN A 553 16.15 69.39 7.30
C GLN A 553 15.16 70.21 8.14
N GLN A 554 14.20 69.54 8.80
CA GLN A 554 13.25 70.20 9.70
C GLN A 554 13.92 70.89 10.89
N ASN A 555 14.92 70.26 11.51
CA ASN A 555 15.66 70.89 12.61
C ASN A 555 16.50 72.09 12.15
N ASN A 556 17.03 72.08 10.92
CA ASN A 556 17.74 73.24 10.37
C ASN A 556 16.77 74.39 10.04
N GLU A 557 15.57 74.09 9.54
CA GLU A 557 14.52 75.10 9.31
C GLU A 557 13.99 75.71 10.62
N GLU A 558 13.88 74.94 11.71
CA GLU A 558 13.53 75.46 13.05
C GLU A 558 14.65 76.26 13.73
N LEU A 559 15.91 76.09 13.32
CA LEU A 559 17.05 76.88 13.82
C LEU A 559 17.29 78.17 13.01
N GLU A 560 16.69 78.28 11.81
CA GLU A 560 16.74 79.47 10.95
C GLU A 560 15.54 80.42 11.14
N LEU A 561 14.52 80.02 11.93
CA LEU A 561 13.40 80.84 12.41
C LEU A 561 13.65 81.34 13.84
#